data_AF-A0A3D1G807-F1
#
_entry.id   AF-A0A3D1G807-F1
#
_cell.length_a   1.000
_cell.length_b   1.000
_cell.length_c   1.000
_cell.angle_alpha   90.00
_cell.angle_beta   90.00
_cell.angle_gamma   90.00
#
_symmetry.space_group_name_H-M   'P 1'
#
loop_
_entity.id
_entity.type
_entity.pdbx_description
1 polymer ?
#
loop_
_entity_poly.entity_id
_entity_poly.type
_entity_poly.pdbx_seq_one_letter_code
_entity_poly.pdbx_strand_id
1 'polypeptide(L)' 'MANNSLDQLCANTIRTLAMDGVQKANSGHPGMPMGMADVA' A
#
# COMPACT_ATOMS: atom_id res chain seq x y z
N MET A 1 -7.84 -0.89 -18.40
CA MET A 1 -7.82 -0.71 -16.93
C MET A 1 -8.85 0.36 -16.62
N ALA A 2 -9.96 0.02 -15.96
CA ALA A 2 -10.94 1.02 -15.56
C ALA A 2 -10.28 1.94 -14.53
N ASN A 3 -10.09 3.21 -14.88
CA ASN A 3 -9.62 4.24 -13.95
C ASN A 3 -10.78 4.55 -12.98
N ASN A 4 -10.86 3.80 -11.90
CA ASN A 4 -11.73 4.12 -10.78
C ASN A 4 -10.87 4.80 -9.70
N SER A 5 -11.13 6.08 -9.44
CA SER A 5 -10.38 6.89 -8.48
C SER A 5 -10.40 6.28 -7.07
N LEU A 6 -11.45 5.53 -6.74
CA LEU A 6 -11.55 4.82 -5.46
C LEU A 6 -10.53 3.68 -5.36
N ASP A 7 -10.34 2.90 -6.43
CA ASP A 7 -9.40 1.77 -6.43
C ASP A 7 -7.95 2.26 -6.27
N GLN A 8 -7.61 3.36 -6.94
CA GLN A 8 -6.30 4.02 -6.76
C GLN A 8 -6.11 4.57 -5.34
N LEU A 9 -7.17 5.16 -4.77
CA LEU A 9 -7.14 5.63 -3.39
C LEU A 9 -6.89 4.47 -2.42
N CYS A 10 -7.63 3.37 -2.58
CA CYS A 10 -7.47 2.16 -1.76
C CYS A 10 -6.05 1.59 -1.87
N ALA A 11 -5.53 1.40 -3.08
CA ALA A 11 -4.19 0.90 -3.30
C ALA A 11 -3.13 1.82 -2.67
N ASN A 12 -3.28 3.14 -2.81
CA ASN A 12 -2.39 4.11 -2.16
C ASN A 12 -2.50 4.06 -0.64
N THR A 13 -3.70 3.92 -0.08
CA THR A 13 -3.90 3.75 1.37
C THR A 13 -3.18 2.51 1.89
N ILE A 14 -3.26 1.38 1.18
CA ILE A 14 -2.53 0.15 1.56
C ILE A 14 -1.02 0.40 1.56
N ARG A 15 -0.49 1.07 0.53
CA ARG A 15 0.93 1.43 0.45
C ARG A 15 1.36 2.30 1.62
N THR A 16 0.61 3.36 1.93
CA THR A 16 0.99 4.31 2.98
C THR A 16 0.90 3.67 4.36
N LEU A 17 -0.13 2.88 4.64
CA LEU A 17 -0.24 2.15 5.91
C LEU A 17 0.88 1.13 6.10
N ALA A 18 1.28 0.42 5.03
CA ALA A 18 2.41 -0.50 5.08
C ALA A 18 3.73 0.24 5.35
N MET A 19 3.97 1.38 4.70
CA MET A 19 5.15 2.21 4.94
C MET A 19 5.17 2.77 6.36
N ASP A 20 4.05 3.32 6.84
CA ASP A 20 3.94 3.91 8.18
C ASP A 20 4.08 2.85 9.26
N GLY A 21 3.51 1.66 9.06
CA GLY A 21 3.63 0.53 9.97
C GLY A 21 5.09 0.07 10.14
N VAL A 22 5.81 -0.10 9.03
CA VAL A 22 7.24 -0.47 9.06
C VAL A 22 8.08 0.63 9.71
N GLN A 23 7.85 1.90 9.34
CA GLN A 23 8.56 3.04 9.94
C GLN A 23 8.33 3.10 11.44
N LYS A 24 7.07 3.00 11.89
CA LYS A 24 6.71 3.02 13.32
C LYS A 24 7.30 1.84 14.09
N ALA A 25 7.37 0.67 13.47
CA ALA A 25 8.00 -0.51 14.08
C ALA A 25 9.54 -0.48 14.04
N ASN A 26 10.13 0.47 13.28
CA ASN A 26 11.56 0.52 12.96
C ASN A 26 12.12 -0.83 12.46
N SER A 27 11.26 -1.62 11.79
CA SER A 27 11.54 -3.00 11.41
C SER A 27 10.51 -3.49 10.38
N GLY A 28 10.95 -4.33 9.44
CA GLY A 28 10.10 -4.94 8.40
C GLY A 28 10.44 -4.53 6.97
N HIS A 29 9.70 -5.08 5.99
CA HIS A 29 9.90 -4.83 4.56
C HIS A 29 8.56 -4.44 3.90
N PRO A 30 8.35 -3.15 3.55
CA PRO A 30 7.06 -2.69 3.02
C PRO A 30 6.85 -3.08 1.54
N GLY A 31 7.89 -3.60 0.87
CA GLY A 31 7.89 -3.83 -0.57
C GLY A 31 6.82 -4.80 -1.09
N MET A 32 6.56 -5.91 -0.37
CA MET A 32 5.53 -6.87 -0.78
C MET A 32 4.10 -6.29 -0.66
N PRO A 33 3.69 -5.69 0.48
CA PRO A 33 2.42 -4.97 0.58
C PRO A 33 2.26 -3.85 -0.45
N MET A 34 3.34 -3.10 -0.75
CA MET A 34 3.27 -1.99 -1.70
C MET A 34 3.10 -2.44 -3.15
N GLY A 35 3.77 -3.52 -3.54
CA GLY A 35 3.72 -4.06 -4.91
C GLY A 35 2.44 -4.84 -5.21
N MET A 36 1.78 -5.38 -4.18
CA MET A 36 0.53 -6.13 -4.33
C MET A 36 -0.73 -5.27 -4.12
N ALA A 37 -0.58 -3.97 -3.82
CA ALA A 37 -1.68 -3.08 -3.46
C ALA A 37 -2.76 -2.92 -4.55
N ASP A 38 -2.41 -3.09 -5.83
CA ASP A 38 -3.36 -3.02 -6.95
C ASP A 38 -4.08 -4.36 -7.23
N VAL A 39 -3.65 -5.45 -6.57
CA VAL A 39 -4.25 -6.80 -6.69
C VAL A 39 -5.30 -7.04 -5.60
N ALA A 40 -5.30 -6.22 -4.56
CA ALA A 40 -6.20 -6.29 -3.40
C ALA A 40 -7.64 -5.85 -3.73
#